data_AF-A0A968UL27-F1
#
_entry.id   AF-A0A968UL27-F1
#
_cell.length_a   1.000
_cell.length_b   1.000
_cell.length_c   1.000
_cell.angle_alpha   90.00
_cell.angle_beta   90.00
_cell.angle_gamma   90.00
#
_symmetry.space_group_name_H-M   'P 1'
#
loop_
_entity.id
_entity.type
_entity.pdbx_description
1 polymer ?
#
loop_
_entity_poly.entity_id
_entity_poly.type
_entity_poly.pdbx_seq_one_letter_code
_entity_poly.pdbx_strand_id
1 'polypeptide(L)'
;MPVAPADSLSPKMPWIGVSQALYFGKTKQRLESLRRDLIGAEADTAAKVREAWLNADKAKREWTLYKERIVSLSRLDLSVSSKAYESGMMSFSDMIESFMLLFESRLSTERKKADLGQANAAIEETVGGSSR
;
A
#
# COMPACT_ATOMS: atom_id res chain seq x y z
N MET A 1 -63.95 -36.66 52.30
CA MET A 1 -62.49 -36.77 52.46
C MET A 1 -61.83 -36.42 51.12
N PRO A 2 -60.75 -35.61 51.11
CA PRO A 2 -60.26 -34.91 49.93
C PRO A 2 -59.21 -35.72 49.17
N VAL A 3 -59.15 -35.58 47.84
CA VAL A 3 -57.99 -35.99 47.03
C VAL A 3 -57.47 -34.74 46.31
N ALA A 4 -56.16 -34.54 46.49
CA ALA A 4 -55.30 -33.39 46.23
C ALA A 4 -55.59 -32.52 44.99
N PRO A 5 -55.30 -31.20 45.06
CA PRO A 5 -55.38 -30.29 43.93
C PRO A 5 -54.27 -30.60 42.91
N ALA A 6 -54.57 -30.34 41.63
CA ALA A 6 -53.58 -30.31 40.55
C ALA A 6 -52.63 -29.13 40.76
N ASP A 7 -51.65 -29.31 41.64
CA ASP A 7 -50.60 -28.33 41.91
C ASP A 7 -49.69 -28.22 40.68
N SER A 8 -49.98 -27.19 39.88
CA SER A 8 -49.05 -26.34 39.14
C SER A 8 -47.77 -27.00 38.61
N LEU A 9 -47.83 -27.49 37.37
CA LEU A 9 -46.64 -27.61 36.49
C LEU A 9 -46.19 -26.21 36.00
N SER A 10 -46.16 -25.23 36.89
CA SER A 10 -45.65 -23.90 36.59
C SER A 10 -44.12 -23.95 36.69
N PRO A 11 -43.38 -23.61 35.60
CA PRO A 11 -41.92 -23.64 35.63
C PRO A 11 -41.42 -22.74 36.76
N LYS A 12 -40.58 -23.30 37.63
CA LYS A 12 -40.16 -22.66 38.90
C LYS A 12 -39.44 -21.32 38.68
N MET A 13 -38.96 -21.02 37.47
CA MET A 13 -38.36 -19.74 37.07
C MET A 13 -38.52 -19.49 35.55
N PRO A 14 -39.62 -18.87 35.08
CA PRO A 14 -39.84 -18.59 33.66
C PRO A 14 -38.84 -17.58 33.06
N TRP A 15 -38.14 -16.83 33.92
CA TRP A 15 -37.14 -15.83 33.57
C TRP A 15 -35.73 -16.37 33.27
N ILE A 16 -35.40 -17.60 33.69
CA ILE A 16 -34.07 -18.20 33.39
C ILE A 16 -33.94 -18.50 31.88
N GLY A 17 -35.02 -18.95 31.24
CA GLY A 17 -35.04 -19.15 29.79
C GLY A 17 -34.93 -17.83 29.02
N VAL A 18 -35.53 -16.75 29.53
CA VAL A 18 -35.45 -15.42 28.93
C VAL A 18 -34.04 -14.82 29.09
N SER A 19 -33.39 -14.97 30.25
CA SER A 19 -32.03 -14.49 30.46
C SER A 19 -30.98 -15.27 29.68
N GLN A 20 -31.11 -16.61 29.57
CA GLN A 20 -30.29 -17.43 28.68
C GLN A 20 -30.52 -17.08 27.21
N ALA A 21 -31.77 -16.94 26.77
CA ALA A 21 -32.08 -16.57 25.38
C ALA A 21 -31.52 -15.19 25.01
N LEU A 22 -31.61 -14.21 25.92
CA LEU A 22 -31.01 -12.89 25.74
C LEU A 22 -29.48 -12.95 25.72
N TYR A 23 -28.85 -13.78 26.55
CA TYR A 23 -27.40 -14.00 26.53
C TYR A 23 -26.93 -14.64 25.21
N PHE A 24 -27.60 -15.68 24.74
CA PHE A 24 -27.32 -16.31 23.44
C PHE A 24 -27.56 -15.36 22.26
N GLY A 25 -28.55 -14.47 22.36
CA GLY A 25 -28.76 -13.41 21.38
C GLY A 25 -27.58 -12.44 21.33
N LYS A 26 -27.10 -11.97 22.49
CA LYS A 26 -25.92 -11.09 22.58
C LYS A 26 -24.64 -11.74 22.06
N THR A 27 -24.41 -13.03 22.34
CA THR A 27 -23.22 -13.73 21.85
C THR A 27 -23.28 -13.95 20.34
N LYS A 28 -24.44 -14.32 19.77
CA LYS A 28 -24.63 -14.38 18.32
C LYS A 28 -24.41 -13.02 17.67
N GLN A 29 -24.98 -11.95 18.24
CA GLN A 29 -24.78 -10.59 17.73
C GLN A 29 -23.29 -10.18 17.74
N ARG A 30 -22.56 -10.53 18.80
CA ARG A 30 -21.12 -10.27 18.89
C ARG A 30 -20.30 -11.09 17.89
N LEU A 31 -20.70 -12.34 17.63
CA LEU A 31 -20.06 -13.16 16.60
C LEU A 31 -20.28 -12.55 15.20
N GLU A 32 -21.51 -12.11 14.92
CA GLU A 32 -21.84 -11.46 13.66
C GLU A 32 -21.16 -10.09 13.50
N SER A 33 -20.93 -9.34 14.58
CA SER A 33 -20.12 -8.12 14.50
C SER A 33 -18.66 -8.46 14.20
N LEU A 34 -18.05 -9.40 14.94
CA LEU A 34 -16.66 -9.81 14.72
C LEU A 34 -16.41 -10.36 13.31
N ARG A 35 -17.38 -11.09 12.74
CA ARG A 35 -17.31 -11.56 11.35
C ARG A 35 -17.30 -10.40 10.36
N ARG A 36 -18.16 -9.40 10.57
CA ARG A 36 -18.18 -8.20 9.72
C ARG A 36 -16.89 -7.39 9.87
N ASP A 37 -16.38 -7.27 11.08
CA ASP A 37 -15.11 -6.59 11.35
C ASP A 37 -13.94 -7.30 10.66
N LEU A 38 -13.92 -8.64 10.69
CA LEU A 38 -12.93 -9.44 9.98
C LEU A 38 -12.99 -9.23 8.46
N ILE A 39 -14.20 -9.30 7.86
CA ILE A 39 -14.38 -9.06 6.42
C ILE A 39 -13.92 -7.65 6.05
N GLY A 40 -14.23 -6.66 6.89
CA GLY A 40 -13.75 -5.28 6.71
C GLY A 40 -12.22 -5.20 6.76
N ALA A 41 -11.60 -5.79 7.78
CA ALA A 41 -10.15 -5.81 7.93
C ALA A 41 -9.44 -6.53 6.77
N GLU A 42 -10.00 -7.63 6.26
CA GLU A 42 -9.49 -8.36 5.10
C GLU A 42 -9.55 -7.50 3.83
N ALA A 43 -10.69 -6.84 3.59
CA ALA A 43 -10.87 -5.95 2.44
C ALA A 43 -9.92 -4.75 2.50
N ASP A 44 -9.78 -4.12 3.67
CA ASP A 44 -8.87 -2.99 3.90
C ASP A 44 -7.41 -3.42 3.70
N THR A 45 -7.02 -4.59 4.19
CA THR A 45 -5.67 -5.12 4.03
C THR A 45 -5.38 -5.42 2.55
N ALA A 46 -6.32 -6.05 1.85
CA ALA A 46 -6.19 -6.33 0.42
C ALA A 46 -6.05 -5.03 -0.40
N ALA A 47 -6.80 -3.98 -0.04
CA ALA A 47 -6.68 -2.66 -0.66
C ALA A 47 -5.30 -2.04 -0.44
N LYS A 48 -4.79 -2.06 0.80
CA LYS A 48 -3.46 -1.53 1.14
C LYS A 48 -2.34 -2.24 0.39
N VAL A 49 -2.36 -3.57 0.36
CA VAL A 49 -1.36 -4.37 -0.36
C VAL A 49 -1.39 -4.05 -1.86
N ARG A 50 -2.59 -3.93 -2.44
CA ARG A 50 -2.73 -3.57 -3.86
C ARG A 50 -2.19 -2.18 -4.15
N GLU A 51 -2.47 -1.20 -3.30
CA GLU A 51 -1.96 0.17 -3.45
C GLU A 51 -0.43 0.20 -3.34
N ALA A 52 0.13 -0.46 -2.32
CA ALA A 52 1.57 -0.55 -2.14
C ALA A 52 2.25 -1.19 -3.36
N TRP A 53 1.68 -2.27 -3.89
CA TRP A 53 2.17 -2.91 -5.12
C TRP A 53 2.16 -1.98 -6.33
N LEU A 54 1.05 -1.26 -6.55
CA LEU A 54 0.93 -0.31 -7.66
C LEU A 54 1.97 0.82 -7.55
N ASN A 55 2.21 1.31 -6.34
CA ASN A 55 3.20 2.35 -6.08
C ASN A 55 4.63 1.85 -6.38
N ALA A 56 4.97 0.62 -5.97
CA ALA A 56 6.29 0.06 -6.28
C ALA A 56 6.47 -0.24 -7.77
N ASP A 57 5.44 -0.76 -8.45
CA ASP A 57 5.51 -0.98 -9.90
C ASP A 57 5.69 0.34 -10.66
N LYS A 58 4.97 1.41 -10.26
CA LYS A 58 5.17 2.75 -10.80
C LYS A 58 6.59 3.25 -10.56
N ALA A 59 7.09 3.19 -9.33
CA ALA A 59 8.44 3.64 -8.99
C ALA A 59 9.51 2.88 -9.77
N LYS A 60 9.32 1.57 -9.96
CA LYS A 60 10.20 0.72 -10.78
C LYS A 60 10.22 1.18 -12.23
N ARG A 61 9.06 1.40 -12.84
CA ARG A 61 8.96 1.87 -14.23
C ARG A 61 9.60 3.24 -14.42
N GLU A 62 9.38 4.16 -13.48
CA GLU A 62 10.01 5.48 -13.50
C GLU A 62 11.53 5.38 -13.40
N TRP A 63 12.04 4.59 -12.45
CA TRP A 63 13.49 4.36 -12.32
C TRP A 63 14.10 3.76 -13.60
N THR A 64 13.46 2.75 -14.19
CA THR A 64 13.89 2.13 -15.45
C THR A 64 13.91 3.15 -16.60
N LEU A 65 12.85 3.96 -16.74
CA LEU A 65 12.78 5.00 -17.77
C LEU A 65 13.94 6.00 -17.67
N TYR A 66 14.22 6.49 -16.46
CA TYR A 66 15.30 7.43 -16.23
C TYR A 66 16.67 6.81 -16.52
N LYS A 67 16.91 5.62 -15.97
CA LYS A 67 18.17 4.89 -16.11
C LYS A 67 18.49 4.53 -17.56
N GLU A 68 17.52 4.02 -18.31
CA GLU A 68 17.77 3.43 -19.63
C GLU A 68 17.62 4.46 -20.75
N ARG A 69 16.67 5.39 -20.63
CA ARG A 69 16.31 6.30 -21.72
C ARG A 69 16.77 7.73 -21.48
N ILE A 70 16.40 8.33 -20.35
CA ILE A 70 16.65 9.76 -20.13
C ILE A 70 18.15 10.05 -20.01
N VAL A 71 18.89 9.25 -19.23
CA VAL A 71 20.35 9.40 -19.10
C VAL A 71 21.09 9.15 -20.43
N SER A 72 20.58 8.23 -21.25
CA SER A 72 21.16 7.94 -22.57
C SER A 72 20.95 9.11 -23.54
N LEU A 73 19.75 9.70 -23.55
CA LEU A 73 19.43 10.84 -24.38
C LEU A 73 20.22 12.08 -23.98
N SER A 74 20.32 12.39 -22.68
CA SER A 74 21.10 13.54 -22.19
C SER A 74 22.60 13.37 -22.44
N ARG A 75 23.11 12.13 -22.42
CA ARG A 75 24.50 11.85 -22.81
C ARG A 75 24.73 12.09 -24.31
N LEU A 76 23.77 11.71 -25.15
CA LEU A 76 23.85 11.95 -26.59
C LEU A 76 23.81 13.45 -26.89
N ASP A 77 22.92 14.19 -26.23
CA ASP A 77 22.83 15.64 -26.34
C ASP A 77 24.16 16.32 -25.99
N LEU A 78 24.75 16.00 -24.82
CA LEU A 78 26.07 16.50 -24.46
C LEU A 78 27.16 16.15 -25.49
N SER A 79 27.12 14.94 -26.05
CA SER A 79 28.09 14.54 -27.08
C SER A 79 27.95 15.35 -28.38
N VAL A 80 26.74 15.76 -28.74
CA VAL A 80 26.49 16.61 -29.92
C VAL A 80 26.92 18.05 -29.61
N SER A 81 26.51 18.59 -28.47
CA SER A 81 26.85 19.95 -28.05
C SER A 81 28.35 20.15 -27.86
N SER A 82 29.09 19.16 -27.33
CA SER A 82 30.56 19.20 -27.24
C SER A 82 31.21 19.38 -28.61
N LYS A 83 30.77 18.61 -29.62
CA LYS A 83 31.29 18.70 -30.98
C LYS A 83 30.92 20.03 -31.66
N ALA A 84 29.70 20.52 -31.42
CA ALA A 84 29.26 21.82 -31.93
C ALA A 84 30.08 22.97 -31.33
N TYR A 85 30.39 22.90 -30.04
CA TYR A 85 31.27 23.87 -29.38
C TYR A 85 32.71 23.81 -29.91
N GLU A 86 33.29 22.61 -30.02
CA GLU A 86 34.65 22.42 -30.54
C GLU A 86 34.82 22.91 -31.98
N SER A 87 33.76 22.84 -32.78
CA SER A 87 33.74 23.37 -34.16
C SER A 87 33.36 24.85 -34.25
N GLY A 88 33.12 25.52 -33.12
CA GLY A 88 32.71 26.93 -33.06
C GLY A 88 31.29 27.21 -33.53
N MET A 89 30.46 26.17 -33.72
CA MET A 89 29.06 26.27 -34.14
C MET A 89 28.10 26.59 -32.98
N MET A 90 28.57 26.49 -31.74
CA MET A 90 27.78 26.68 -30.52
C MET A 90 28.60 27.43 -29.47
N SER A 91 27.94 28.23 -28.64
CA SER A 91 28.59 28.93 -27.53
C SER A 91 28.89 28.00 -26.34
N PHE A 92 29.79 28.41 -25.45
CA PHE A 92 30.06 27.64 -24.24
C PHE A 92 28.84 27.53 -23.31
N SER A 93 28.00 28.57 -23.24
CA SER A 93 26.80 28.56 -22.40
C SER A 93 25.83 27.45 -22.82
N ASP A 94 25.60 27.31 -24.13
CA ASP A 94 24.67 26.30 -24.66
C ASP A 94 25.21 24.87 -24.41
N MET A 95 26.53 24.67 -24.51
CA MET A 95 27.15 23.38 -24.19
C MET A 95 27.04 23.02 -22.70
N ILE A 96 27.17 24.01 -21.82
CA ILE A 96 26.99 23.82 -20.37
C ILE A 96 25.54 23.47 -20.02
N GLU A 97 24.54 23.97 -20.74
CA GLU A 97 23.15 23.55 -20.54
C GLU A 97 22.97 22.04 -20.77
N SER A 98 23.53 21.49 -21.85
CA SER A 98 23.52 20.03 -22.10
C SER A 98 24.24 19.24 -21.00
N PHE A 99 25.33 19.79 -20.45
CA PHE A 99 26.03 19.17 -19.32
C PHE A 99 25.15 19.14 -18.06
N MET A 100 24.50 20.26 -17.74
CA MET A 100 23.59 20.37 -16.60
C MET A 100 22.40 19.42 -16.75
N LEU A 101 21.84 19.29 -17.96
CA LEU A 101 20.78 18.33 -18.25
C LEU A 101 21.21 16.88 -17.97
N LEU A 102 22.43 16.49 -18.38
CA LEU A 102 22.97 15.17 -18.06
C LEU A 102 23.13 14.98 -16.55
N PHE A 103 23.66 15.97 -15.84
CA PHE A 103 23.80 15.92 -14.39
C PHE A 103 22.45 15.76 -13.69
N GLU A 104 21.45 16.56 -14.05
CA GLU A 104 20.10 16.49 -13.50
C GLU A 104 19.40 15.15 -13.79
N SER A 105 19.61 14.60 -14.99
CA SER A 105 19.06 13.28 -15.35
C SER A 105 19.65 12.15 -14.48
N ARG A 106 20.94 12.22 -14.15
CA ARG A 106 21.61 11.26 -13.26
C ARG A 106 21.12 11.41 -11.82
N LEU A 107 21.05 12.65 -11.33
CA LEU A 107 20.52 12.93 -9.99
C LEU A 107 19.07 12.44 -9.85
N SER A 108 18.24 12.67 -10.86
CA SER A 108 16.86 12.19 -10.89
C SER A 108 16.79 10.66 -10.91
N THR A 109 17.71 9.99 -11.61
CA THR A 109 17.79 8.52 -11.60
C THR A 109 18.05 7.97 -10.19
N GLU A 110 18.97 8.59 -9.44
CA GLU A 110 19.24 8.18 -8.05
C GLU A 110 18.08 8.48 -7.12
N ARG A 111 17.38 9.61 -7.30
CA ARG A 111 16.13 9.89 -6.58
C ARG A 111 15.07 8.83 -6.85
N LYS A 112 14.85 8.46 -8.11
CA LYS A 112 13.91 7.39 -8.49
C LYS A 112 14.29 6.02 -7.94
N LYS A 113 15.59 5.75 -7.78
CA LYS A 113 16.07 4.55 -7.10
C LYS A 113 15.73 4.56 -5.61
N ALA A 114 15.88 5.71 -4.95
CA ALA A 114 15.47 5.87 -3.56
C ALA A 114 13.94 5.73 -3.39
N ASP A 115 13.15 6.33 -4.28
CA ASP A 115 11.68 6.21 -4.30
C ASP A 115 11.25 4.73 -4.44
N LEU A 116 11.91 3.97 -5.32
CA LEU A 116 11.69 2.52 -5.44
C LEU A 116 12.04 1.77 -4.15
N GLY A 117 13.13 2.13 -3.49
CA GLY A 117 13.51 1.56 -2.19
C GLY A 117 12.44 1.80 -1.12
N GLN A 118 11.91 3.03 -1.04
CA GLN A 118 10.83 3.39 -0.12
C GLN A 118 9.53 2.62 -0.45
N ALA A 119 9.18 2.50 -1.72
CA ALA A 119 8.00 1.76 -2.14
C ALA A 119 8.10 0.26 -1.82
N ASN A 120 9.30 -0.33 -1.95
CA ASN A 120 9.53 -1.71 -1.54
C ASN A 120 9.41 -1.88 -0.02
N ALA A 121 9.97 -0.97 0.78
CA ALA A 121 9.84 -0.99 2.23
C ALA A 121 8.36 -0.86 2.68
N ALA A 122 7.56 -0.05 1.98
CA ALA A 122 6.13 0.06 2.23
C ALA A 122 5.38 -1.25 1.93
N ILE A 123 5.74 -1.98 0.86
CA ILE A 123 5.18 -3.31 0.61
C ILE A 123 5.53 -4.26 1.75
N GLU A 124 6.80 -4.29 2.16
CA GLU A 124 7.27 -5.12 3.28
C GLU A 124 6.42 -4.85 4.54
N GLU A 125 6.28 -3.59 4.94
CA GLU A 125 5.45 -3.18 6.07
C GLU A 125 3.99 -3.66 5.95
N THR A 126 3.37 -3.48 4.77
CA THR A 126 1.96 -3.87 4.57
C THR A 126 1.72 -5.38 4.58
N VAL A 127 2.72 -6.18 4.18
CA VAL A 127 2.64 -7.65 4.14
C VAL A 127 3.14 -8.28 5.46
N GLY A 128 3.72 -7.48 6.35
CA GLY A 128 4.23 -7.92 7.65
C GLY A 128 5.65 -8.52 7.62
N GLY A 129 6.42 -8.27 6.55
CA GLY A 129 7.86 -8.54 6.52
C GLY A 129 8.65 -7.26 6.81
N SER A 130 9.84 -7.21 7.39
CA SER A 130 10.60 -8.14 8.20
C SER A 130 10.97 -7.36 9.46
N SER A 131 10.51 -7.77 10.64
CA SER A 131 11.16 -7.39 11.89
C SER A 131 12.56 -8.00 11.89
N ARG A 132 13.56 -7.23 11.47
CA ARG A 132 14.97 -7.43 11.83
C ARG A 132 15.45 -6.19 12.54
#